data_AF-A0A428WHW9-F1
#
_entry.id   AF-A0A428WHW9-F1
#
_cell.length_a   1.000
_cell.length_b   1.000
_cell.length_c   1.000
_cell.angle_alpha   90.00
_cell.angle_beta   90.00
_cell.angle_gamma   90.00
#
_symmetry.space_group_name_H-M   'P 1'
#
loop_
_entity.id
_entity.type
_entity.pdbx_description
1 polymer ?
#
loop_
_entity_poly.entity_id
_entity_poly.type
_entity_poly.pdbx_seq_one_letter_code
_entity_poly.pdbx_strand_id
1 'polypeptide(L)'
;MDMPRVLADALTRYRRRDYEGCAYLLAPKIETMLRALARAIDEPVHLTQRKNTPGKYVGLGTLISTLGKHGLDESWGRYLSTLLAGPTGWNLRNELAHGFVDEVSVPMAALLIQAALYVAKLVPHADESPAPEAE
;
A
#
# COMPACT_ATOMS: atom_id res chain seq x y z
N MET A 1 2.06 0.60 -14.37
CA MET A 1 2.49 1.80 -13.63
C MET A 1 3.99 1.92 -13.79
N ASP A 2 4.50 3.09 -14.19
CA ASP A 2 5.94 3.31 -14.31
C ASP A 2 6.55 3.59 -12.93
N MET A 3 6.77 2.51 -12.17
CA MET A 3 7.25 2.57 -10.79
C MET A 3 8.65 3.21 -10.66
N PRO A 4 9.63 2.90 -11.54
CA PRO A 4 10.93 3.55 -11.49
C PRO A 4 10.85 5.08 -11.56
N ARG A 5 10.02 5.62 -12.45
CA ARG A 5 9.81 7.06 -12.55
C ARG A 5 9.20 7.66 -11.29
N VAL A 6 8.18 7.03 -10.70
CA VAL A 6 7.55 7.53 -9.46
C VAL A 6 8.56 7.57 -8.30
N LEU A 7 9.41 6.54 -8.16
CA LEU A 7 10.46 6.53 -7.14
C LEU A 7 11.51 7.62 -7.39
N ALA A 8 11.94 7.82 -8.63
CA ALA A 8 12.87 8.87 -9.00
C ALA A 8 12.32 10.28 -8.71
N ASP A 9 11.04 10.51 -9.03
CA ASP A 9 10.34 11.76 -8.74
C ASP A 9 10.27 12.01 -7.22
N ALA A 10 9.88 10.99 -6.44
CA ALA A 10 9.80 11.09 -4.99
C ALA A 10 11.17 11.38 -4.35
N LEU A 11 12.23 10.68 -4.77
CA LEU A 11 13.59 10.91 -4.28
C LEU A 11 14.11 12.30 -4.66
N THR A 12 13.73 12.82 -5.84
CA THR A 12 14.10 14.17 -6.28
C THR A 12 13.41 15.23 -5.42
N ARG A 13 12.12 15.06 -5.13
CA ARG A 13 11.35 15.95 -4.24
C ARG A 13 11.94 15.95 -2.83
N TYR A 14 12.19 14.76 -2.27
CA TYR A 14 12.81 14.61 -0.96
C TYR A 14 14.17 15.33 -0.88
N ARG A 15 15.05 15.15 -1.89
CA ARG A 15 16.34 15.84 -1.96
C ARG A 15 16.22 17.37 -2.04
N ARG A 16 15.17 17.87 -2.67
CA ARG A 16 14.84 19.31 -2.76
C ARG A 16 14.10 19.84 -1.54
N ARG A 17 13.90 19.01 -0.50
CA ARG A 17 13.11 19.33 0.70
C ARG A 17 11.62 19.57 0.44
N ASP A 18 11.12 19.13 -0.72
CA ASP A 18 9.69 19.05 -1.02
C ASP A 18 9.11 17.77 -0.41
N TYR A 19 9.00 17.75 0.92
CA TYR A 19 8.52 16.58 1.67
C TYR A 19 7.03 16.35 1.46
N GLU A 20 6.26 17.43 1.39
CA GLU A 20 4.83 17.39 1.12
C GLU A 20 4.54 16.76 -0.25
N GLY A 21 5.15 17.27 -1.32
CA GLY A 21 4.99 16.70 -2.65
C GLY A 21 5.49 15.26 -2.73
N CYS A 22 6.53 14.89 -1.96
CA CYS A 22 6.97 13.51 -1.84
C CYS A 22 5.90 12.61 -1.18
N ALA A 23 5.30 13.05 -0.08
CA ALA A 23 4.32 12.28 0.66
C ALA A 23 3.00 12.11 -0.10
N TYR A 24 2.46 13.20 -0.66
CA TYR A 24 1.24 13.15 -1.48
C TYR A 24 1.42 12.36 -2.78
N LEU A 25 2.65 12.29 -3.31
CA LEU A 25 2.96 11.37 -4.41
C LEU A 25 2.96 9.91 -3.95
N LEU A 26 3.68 9.59 -2.86
CA LEU A 26 3.93 8.20 -2.48
C LEU A 26 2.75 7.53 -1.77
N ALA A 27 2.04 8.21 -0.88
CA ALA A 27 0.95 7.61 -0.09
C ALA A 27 -0.12 6.89 -0.95
N PRO A 28 -0.74 7.53 -1.98
CA PRO A 28 -1.68 6.85 -2.86
C PRO A 28 -1.03 5.83 -3.80
N LYS A 29 0.27 6.01 -4.14
CA LYS A 29 0.99 5.08 -5.01
C LYS A 29 1.34 3.77 -4.31
N ILE A 30 1.71 3.82 -3.02
CA ILE A 30 1.93 2.61 -2.23
C ILE A 30 0.65 1.78 -2.14
N GLU A 31 -0.51 2.41 -1.90
CA GLU A 31 -1.80 1.71 -1.95
C GLU A 31 -2.04 1.08 -3.32
N THR A 32 -1.77 1.81 -4.41
CA THR A 32 -1.90 1.28 -5.77
C THR A 32 -1.05 0.03 -5.99
N MET A 33 0.19 0.03 -5.47
CA MET A 33 1.11 -1.11 -5.56
C MET A 33 0.61 -2.30 -4.73
N LEU A 34 0.16 -2.09 -3.50
CA LEU A 34 -0.41 -3.15 -2.64
C LEU A 34 -1.66 -3.76 -3.28
N ARG A 35 -2.51 -2.95 -3.92
CA ARG A 35 -3.66 -3.44 -4.70
C ARG A 35 -3.25 -4.18 -5.97
N ALA A 36 -2.11 -3.83 -6.58
CA ALA A 36 -1.59 -4.59 -7.71
C ALA A 36 -1.07 -5.97 -7.25
N LEU A 37 -0.38 -6.03 -6.10
CA LEU A 37 0.07 -7.29 -5.51
C LEU A 37 -1.10 -8.20 -5.16
N ALA A 38 -2.12 -7.70 -4.47
CA ALA A 38 -3.30 -8.49 -4.12
C ALA A 38 -4.02 -9.02 -5.37
N ARG A 39 -4.19 -8.20 -6.42
CA ARG A 39 -4.77 -8.68 -7.68
C ARG A 39 -3.93 -9.74 -8.37
N ALA A 40 -2.61 -9.71 -8.23
CA ALA A 40 -1.72 -10.69 -8.85
C ALA A 40 -1.78 -12.07 -8.16
N ILE A 41 -2.31 -12.14 -6.93
CA ILE A 41 -2.58 -13.38 -6.19
C ILE A 41 -4.09 -13.68 -6.11
N ASP A 42 -4.88 -13.13 -7.04
CA ASP A 42 -6.33 -13.31 -7.16
C ASP A 42 -7.17 -12.90 -5.93
N GLU A 43 -6.64 -12.02 -5.09
CA GLU A 43 -7.37 -11.46 -3.94
C GLU A 43 -8.22 -10.25 -4.36
N PRO A 44 -9.51 -10.19 -3.95
CA PRO A 44 -10.39 -9.09 -4.31
C PRO A 44 -9.95 -7.76 -3.68
N VAL A 45 -9.78 -6.74 -4.52
CA VAL A 45 -9.44 -5.37 -4.08
C VAL A 45 -10.65 -4.44 -3.97
N HIS A 46 -11.82 -4.91 -4.45
CA HIS A 46 -13.09 -4.21 -4.37
C HIS A 46 -14.20 -5.22 -4.06
N LEU A 47 -15.20 -4.77 -3.32
CA LEU A 47 -16.42 -5.51 -3.04
C LEU A 47 -17.51 -5.00 -3.97
N THR A 48 -18.12 -5.90 -4.73
CA THR A 48 -19.26 -5.58 -5.59
C THR A 48 -20.48 -5.22 -4.75
N GLN A 49 -21.35 -4.37 -5.29
CA GLN A 49 -22.62 -4.05 -4.65
C GLN A 49 -23.41 -5.32 -4.37
N ARG A 50 -23.98 -5.42 -3.16
CA ARG A 50 -24.93 -6.47 -2.78
C ARG A 50 -26.21 -5.80 -2.30
N LYS A 51 -27.33 -6.08 -2.98
CA LYS A 51 -28.65 -5.50 -2.68
C LYS A 51 -28.56 -3.96 -2.64
N ASN A 52 -28.83 -3.36 -1.48
CA ASN A 52 -28.83 -1.91 -1.24
C ASN A 52 -27.49 -1.36 -0.69
N THR A 53 -26.44 -2.19 -0.55
CA THR A 53 -25.14 -1.71 -0.08
C THR A 53 -24.25 -1.37 -1.27
N PRO A 54 -23.83 -0.10 -1.45
CA PRO A 54 -22.94 0.26 -2.55
C PRO A 54 -21.62 -0.52 -2.46
N GLY A 55 -21.02 -0.78 -3.61
CA GLY A 55 -19.69 -1.38 -3.69
C GLY A 55 -18.66 -0.51 -2.95
N LYS A 56 -17.65 -1.16 -2.36
CA LYS A 56 -16.62 -0.48 -1.58
C LYS A 56 -15.24 -1.03 -1.94
N TYR A 57 -14.24 -0.17 -1.91
CA TYR A 57 -12.86 -0.64 -1.94
C TYR A 57 -12.52 -1.33 -0.63
N VAL A 58 -11.77 -2.43 -0.72
CA VAL A 58 -11.22 -3.09 0.47
C VAL A 58 -10.27 -2.11 1.16
N GLY A 59 -10.41 -1.93 2.47
CA GLY A 59 -9.58 -1.03 3.25
C GLY A 59 -8.11 -1.45 3.24
N LEU A 60 -7.20 -0.49 3.28
CA LEU A 60 -5.76 -0.77 3.16
C LEU A 60 -5.24 -1.67 4.28
N GLY A 61 -5.73 -1.51 5.52
CA GLY A 61 -5.35 -2.38 6.64
C GLY A 61 -5.79 -3.84 6.43
N THR A 62 -7.02 -4.05 5.93
CA THR A 62 -7.50 -5.37 5.54
C THR A 62 -6.65 -5.96 4.41
N LEU A 63 -6.30 -5.15 3.40
CA LEU A 63 -5.47 -5.57 2.28
C LEU A 63 -4.08 -6.03 2.74
N ILE A 64 -3.43 -5.29 3.65
CA ILE A 64 -2.13 -5.67 4.22
C ILE A 64 -2.25 -6.96 5.03
N SER A 65 -3.33 -7.12 5.81
CA SER A 65 -3.59 -8.38 6.53
C SER A 65 -3.77 -9.56 5.59
N THR A 66 -4.49 -9.39 4.48
CA THR A 66 -4.63 -10.41 3.44
C THR A 66 -3.27 -10.77 2.84
N LEU A 67 -2.46 -9.79 2.44
CA LEU A 67 -1.09 -10.05 1.93
C LEU A 67 -0.22 -10.78 2.95
N GLY A 68 -0.41 -10.53 4.25
CA GLY A 68 0.25 -11.28 5.35
C GLY A 68 -0.06 -12.77 5.33
N LYS A 69 -1.28 -13.16 4.97
CA LYS A 69 -1.67 -14.57 4.82
C LYS A 69 -1.01 -15.24 3.61
N HIS A 70 -0.58 -14.44 2.64
CA HIS A 70 0.07 -14.85 1.40
C HIS A 70 1.59 -14.59 1.43
N GLY A 71 2.20 -14.61 2.62
CA GLY A 71 3.65 -14.61 2.76
C GLY A 71 4.32 -13.24 2.84
N LEU A 72 3.57 -12.14 2.97
CA LEU A 72 4.16 -10.85 3.35
C LEU A 72 4.78 -10.96 4.75
N ASP A 73 6.06 -10.60 4.87
CA ASP A 73 6.77 -10.64 6.14
C ASP A 73 6.02 -9.87 7.23
N GLU A 74 5.89 -10.49 8.41
CA GLU A 74 5.05 -9.98 9.48
C GLU A 74 5.53 -8.62 10.00
N SER A 75 6.86 -8.43 10.09
CA SER A 75 7.44 -7.16 10.57
C SER A 75 7.15 -6.02 9.60
N TRP A 76 7.22 -6.29 8.30
CA TRP A 76 6.85 -5.34 7.26
C TRP A 76 5.34 -5.11 7.17
N GLY A 77 4.52 -6.14 7.37
CA GLY A 77 3.07 -6.01 7.47
C GLY A 77 2.65 -5.10 8.62
N ARG A 78 3.28 -5.25 9.79
CA ARG A 78 3.09 -4.35 10.94
C ARG A 78 3.55 -2.92 10.63
N TYR A 79 4.72 -2.77 10.02
CA TYR A 79 5.24 -1.47 9.61
C TYR A 79 4.30 -0.73 8.65
N LEU A 80 3.88 -1.39 7.55
CA LEU A 80 2.99 -0.81 6.56
C LEU A 80 1.61 -0.48 7.17
N SER A 81 1.09 -1.35 8.03
CA SER A 81 -0.17 -1.12 8.72
C SER A 81 -0.07 0.11 9.62
N THR A 82 0.93 0.19 10.49
CA THR A 82 1.13 1.34 11.38
C THR A 82 1.32 2.65 10.61
N LEU A 83 2.09 2.63 9.52
CA LEU A 83 2.35 3.82 8.73
C LEU A 83 1.11 4.29 7.96
N LEU A 84 0.37 3.37 7.32
CA LEU A 84 -0.60 3.73 6.27
C LEU A 84 -2.07 3.56 6.65
N ALA A 85 -2.41 2.68 7.61
CA ALA A 85 -3.80 2.22 7.76
C ALA A 85 -4.26 1.85 9.18
N GLY A 86 -3.35 1.85 10.16
CA GLY A 86 -3.63 1.34 11.50
C GLY A 86 -4.48 2.33 12.31
N PRO A 87 -5.55 1.89 12.99
CA PRO A 87 -6.38 2.76 13.84
C PRO A 87 -5.62 3.29 15.07
N THR A 88 -4.55 2.62 15.46
CA THR A 88 -3.62 3.01 16.53
C THR A 88 -2.26 3.48 15.98
N GLY A 89 -2.11 3.52 14.66
CA GLY A 89 -0.91 3.97 13.96
C GLY A 89 -1.02 5.41 13.48
N TRP A 90 -0.13 5.81 12.58
CA TRP A 90 -0.15 7.14 11.97
C TRP A 90 -1.26 7.29 10.94
N ASN A 91 -1.69 6.19 10.30
CA ASN A 91 -2.75 6.21 9.29
C ASN A 91 -2.48 7.25 8.19
N LEU A 92 -1.19 7.45 7.86
CA LEU A 92 -0.70 8.66 7.22
C LEU A 92 -1.33 8.90 5.84
N ARG A 93 -1.67 7.81 5.13
CA ARG A 93 -2.36 7.91 3.84
C ARG A 93 -3.72 8.59 3.98
N ASN A 94 -4.49 8.26 5.02
CA ASN A 94 -5.80 8.86 5.25
C ASN A 94 -5.68 10.27 5.84
N GLU A 95 -4.79 10.48 6.81
CA GLU A 95 -4.60 11.80 7.41
C GLU A 95 -4.15 12.84 6.37
N LEU A 96 -3.23 12.46 5.46
CA LEU A 96 -2.87 13.31 4.31
C LEU A 96 -4.07 13.58 3.40
N ALA A 97 -4.82 12.54 3.03
CA ALA A 97 -5.95 12.68 2.11
C ALA A 97 -7.10 13.54 2.69
N HIS A 98 -7.25 13.56 4.01
CA HIS A 98 -8.24 14.37 4.71
C HIS A 98 -7.73 15.76 5.11
N GLY A 99 -6.44 16.06 4.89
CA GLY A 99 -5.85 17.34 5.25
C GLY A 99 -5.65 17.54 6.75
N PHE A 100 -5.52 16.45 7.52
CA PHE A 100 -5.23 16.50 8.96
C PHE A 100 -3.73 16.57 9.28
N VAL A 101 -2.88 16.51 8.26
CA VAL A 101 -1.44 16.71 8.40
C VAL A 101 -1.11 18.14 8.00
N ASP A 102 -0.84 18.99 8.99
CA ASP A 102 -0.48 20.40 8.78
C ASP A 102 0.87 20.56 8.08
N GLU A 103 1.87 19.76 8.49
CA GLU A 103 3.21 19.78 7.91
C GLU A 103 3.76 18.36 7.75
N VAL A 104 4.26 18.04 6.56
CA VAL A 104 4.94 16.77 6.31
C VAL A 104 6.39 16.88 6.75
N SER A 105 6.71 16.24 7.87
CA SER A 105 8.08 16.20 8.40
C SER A 105 9.04 15.34 7.56
N VAL A 106 10.34 15.60 7.70
CA VAL A 106 11.42 14.82 7.05
C VAL A 106 11.28 13.30 7.30
N PRO A 107 11.03 12.83 8.55
CA PRO A 107 10.88 11.40 8.80
C PRO A 107 9.64 10.80 8.13
N MET A 108 8.52 11.53 8.06
CA MET A 108 7.30 11.04 7.40
C MET A 108 7.54 10.73 5.93
N ALA A 109 8.17 11.65 5.21
CA ALA A 109 8.51 11.44 3.81
C ALA A 109 9.53 10.30 3.63
N ALA A 110 10.53 10.20 4.51
CA ALA A 110 11.52 9.11 4.47
C ALA A 110 10.88 7.73 4.68
N LEU A 111 9.94 7.61 5.62
CA LEU A 111 9.21 6.37 5.87
C LEU A 111 8.35 5.99 4.67
N LEU A 112 7.69 6.95 4.01
CA LEU A 112 6.95 6.65 2.77
C LEU A 112 7.88 6.17 1.65
N ILE A 113 9.09 6.74 1.52
CA ILE A 113 10.10 6.25 0.57
C ILE A 113 10.50 4.81 0.90
N GLN A 114 10.79 4.50 2.17
CA GLN A 114 11.14 3.16 2.60
C GLN A 114 10.02 2.15 2.31
N ALA A 115 8.77 2.49 2.63
CA ALA A 115 7.61 1.68 2.29
C ALA A 115 7.48 1.45 0.79
N ALA A 116 7.63 2.50 -0.04
CA ALA A 116 7.55 2.37 -1.48
C ALA A 116 8.67 1.49 -2.07
N LEU A 117 9.91 1.63 -1.58
CA LEU A 117 11.03 0.80 -1.99
C LEU A 117 10.83 -0.67 -1.61
N TYR A 118 10.30 -0.92 -0.40
CA TYR A 118 9.99 -2.27 0.04
C TYR A 118 8.92 -2.92 -0.83
N VAL A 119 7.77 -2.27 -1.00
CA VAL A 119 6.66 -2.82 -1.80
C VAL A 119 7.07 -2.99 -3.27
N ALA A 120 7.95 -2.13 -3.81
CA ALA A 120 8.46 -2.26 -5.17
C ALA A 120 9.34 -3.50 -5.40
N LYS A 121 9.91 -4.08 -4.34
CA LYS A 121 10.71 -5.31 -4.43
C LYS A 121 9.87 -6.58 -4.30
N LEU A 122 8.61 -6.47 -3.86
CA LEU A 122 7.74 -7.62 -3.71
C LEU A 122 7.37 -8.17 -5.08
N VAL A 123 7.47 -9.48 -5.22
CA VAL A 123 7.07 -10.23 -6.42
C VAL A 123 5.91 -11.14 -6.01
N PRO A 124 4.77 -11.12 -6.72
CA PRO A 124 3.72 -12.08 -6.48
C PRO A 124 4.21 -13.47 -6.83
N HIS A 125 4.06 -14.42 -5.91
CA HIS A 125 4.12 -15.83 -6.22
C HIS A 125 2.69 -16.33 -6.26
N ALA A 126 2.26 -16.82 -7.43
CA ALA A 126 0.98 -17.52 -7.51
C ALA A 126 1.15 -18.86 -6.80
N ASP A 127 0.25 -19.20 -5.88
CA ASP A 127 0.13 -20.56 -5.40
C ASP A 127 -0.22 -21.45 -6.60
N GLU A 128 0.66 -22.39 -6.94
CA GLU A 128 0.26 -23.54 -7.76
C GLU A 128 -0.75 -24.34 -6.94
N SER A 129 -2.03 -24.03 -7.10
CA SER A 129 -3.09 -24.88 -6.59
C SER A 129 -2.89 -26.27 -7.22
N PRO A 130 -2.73 -27.36 -6.44
CA PRO A 130 -2.57 -28.68 -7.02
C PRO A 130 -3.80 -28.98 -7.89
N ALA A 131 -3.53 -29.51 -9.09
CA ALA A 131 -4.57 -29.90 -10.03
C ALA A 131 -5.60 -30.78 -9.29
N PRO A 132 -6.91 -30.62 -9.56
CA PRO A 132 -7.91 -31.50 -8.98
C PRO A 132 -7.54 -32.94 -9.35
N GLU A 133 -7.35 -33.79 -8.33
CA GLU A 133 -7.19 -35.23 -8.53
C GLU A 133 -8.40 -35.71 -9.34
N ALA A 134 -8.13 -36.18 -10.56
CA ALA A 134 -9.15 -36.81 -11.38
C ALA A 134 -9.57 -38.11 -10.69
N GLU A 135 -10.83 -38.18 -10.28
CA GLU A 135 -11.52 -39.43 -9.88
C GLU A 135 -11.47 -40.50 -10.98
#